data_AF-K9H7K4-F1
#
_entry.id   AF-K9H7K4-F1
#
_cell.length_a   1.000
_cell.length_b   1.000
_cell.length_c   1.000
_cell.angle_alpha   90.00
_cell.angle_beta   90.00
_cell.angle_gamma   90.00
#
_symmetry.space_group_name_H-M   'P 1'
#
loop_
_entity.id
_entity.type
_entity.pdbx_description
1 polymer ?
#
loop_
_entity_poly.entity_id
_entity_poly.type
_entity_poly.pdbx_seq_one_letter_code
_entity_poly.pdbx_strand_id
1 'polypeptide(L)'
;MGSLRKLSLYSNFYWGFYPKLSLESIHCPNLQSLTLGNFCFFEDQQVDWILSHSSTLEELHLDDCPILFRARILNDEDQLAKCPIPRSRMKLYSDERWSDAWHYHYPRQWNGHFASFETGLPHLRRFAIGHNGAWDSDSGYGVPFEKELDLVPALMHDRYMAFDGGLGPSQFLSPRWNDGAQEWPQCDDTDREALKALYWKIKQQVDYGEFTVGDHEVVDLVEPHP
;
A
#
# COMPACT_ATOMS: atom_id res chain seq x y z
N MET A 1 6.19 25.32 0.26
CA MET A 1 4.85 24.71 0.40
C MET A 1 4.27 25.00 1.78
N GLY A 2 4.15 26.28 2.16
CA GLY A 2 3.81 26.66 3.55
C GLY A 2 2.31 26.58 3.90
N SER A 3 1.42 26.37 2.94
CA SER A 3 -0.04 26.43 3.14
C SER A 3 -0.78 25.16 2.71
N LEU A 4 -0.06 24.13 2.21
CA LEU A 4 -0.71 22.91 1.76
C LEU A 4 -1.24 22.13 2.96
N ARG A 5 -2.56 21.93 2.99
CA ARG A 5 -3.28 21.22 4.07
C ARG A 5 -3.86 19.88 3.64
N LYS A 6 -4.14 19.71 2.35
CA LYS A 6 -4.62 18.46 1.77
C LYS A 6 -3.71 18.07 0.60
N LEU A 7 -3.28 16.82 0.57
CA LEU A 7 -2.52 16.23 -0.52
C LEU A 7 -3.18 14.90 -0.91
N SER A 8 -3.69 14.82 -2.14
CA SER A 8 -4.22 13.59 -2.71
C SER A 8 -3.35 13.20 -3.91
N LEU A 9 -2.75 12.02 -3.87
CA LEU A 9 -1.93 11.46 -4.93
C LEU A 9 -2.54 10.15 -5.42
N TYR A 10 -2.92 10.13 -6.70
CA TYR A 10 -3.59 9.01 -7.34
C TYR A 10 -2.92 8.67 -8.66
N SER A 11 -2.97 7.39 -9.02
CA SER A 11 -2.54 6.87 -10.31
C SER A 11 -3.37 5.64 -10.65
N ASN A 12 -3.69 5.46 -11.94
CA ASN A 12 -4.34 4.25 -12.45
C ASN A 12 -3.40 3.04 -12.45
N PHE A 13 -2.11 3.26 -12.23
CA PHE A 13 -1.11 2.22 -12.06
C PHE A 13 -0.50 2.30 -10.67
N TYR A 14 -0.11 1.15 -10.14
CA TYR A 14 0.75 1.07 -8.97
C TYR A 14 2.01 1.93 -9.14
N TRP A 15 2.38 2.67 -8.09
CA TRP A 15 3.49 3.63 -8.14
C TRP A 15 4.25 3.70 -6.82
N GLY A 16 5.36 4.45 -6.81
CA GLY A 16 6.28 4.53 -5.68
C GLY A 16 7.47 3.60 -5.87
N PHE A 17 7.21 2.33 -6.20
CA PHE A 17 8.26 1.36 -6.56
C PHE A 17 8.62 1.43 -8.04
N TYR A 18 7.62 1.28 -8.90
CA TYR A 18 7.78 1.32 -10.35
C TYR A 18 6.52 1.94 -10.99
N PRO A 19 6.57 3.19 -11.50
CA PRO A 19 7.74 4.06 -11.52
C PRO A 19 8.17 4.48 -10.11
N LYS A 20 9.48 4.67 -9.91
CA LYS A 20 10.03 5.08 -8.61
C LYS A 20 9.61 6.50 -8.25
N LEU A 21 9.24 6.73 -7.00
CA LEU A 21 9.08 8.07 -6.42
C LEU A 21 9.83 8.14 -5.09
N SER A 22 10.65 9.18 -4.90
CA SER A 22 11.23 9.51 -3.61
C SER A 22 10.47 10.66 -2.96
N LEU A 23 9.97 10.43 -1.74
CA LEU A 23 9.26 11.42 -0.92
C LEU A 23 10.17 12.08 0.13
N GLU A 24 11.44 11.64 0.25
CA GLU A 24 12.36 12.03 1.35
C GLU A 24 12.61 13.55 1.43
N SER A 25 12.53 14.26 0.30
CA SER A 25 12.75 15.71 0.24
C SER A 25 11.47 16.54 0.29
N ILE A 26 10.31 15.89 0.40
CA ILE A 26 9.00 16.53 0.38
C ILE A 26 8.45 16.55 1.80
N HIS A 27 8.36 17.74 2.40
CA HIS A 27 7.71 17.92 3.68
C HIS A 27 6.68 19.05 3.60
N CYS A 28 5.46 18.75 4.04
CA CYS A 28 4.33 19.67 4.02
C CYS A 28 3.94 20.01 5.47
N PRO A 29 4.52 21.06 6.08
CA PRO A 29 4.47 21.27 7.54
C PRO A 29 3.07 21.56 8.11
N ASN A 30 2.06 21.77 7.27
CA ASN A 30 0.68 22.04 7.65
C ASN A 30 -0.29 20.99 7.09
N LEU A 31 0.21 19.81 6.71
CA LEU A 31 -0.58 18.76 6.08
C LEU A 31 -1.52 18.13 7.10
N GLN A 32 -2.83 18.32 6.89
CA GLN A 32 -3.89 17.78 7.74
C GLN A 32 -4.56 16.55 7.15
N SER A 33 -4.57 16.42 5.82
CA SER A 33 -5.22 15.29 5.14
C SER A 33 -4.29 14.77 4.04
N LEU A 34 -4.00 13.47 4.08
CA LEU A 34 -3.19 12.76 3.11
C LEU A 34 -3.98 11.60 2.52
N THR A 35 -4.05 11.56 1.20
CA THR A 35 -4.62 10.43 0.47
C THR A 35 -3.63 9.89 -0.54
N LEU A 36 -3.44 8.58 -0.52
CA LEU A 36 -2.62 7.84 -1.46
C LEU A 36 -3.48 6.77 -2.11
N GLY A 37 -3.52 6.74 -3.44
CA GLY A 37 -4.18 5.67 -4.20
C GLY A 37 -3.20 4.90 -5.06
N ASN A 38 -3.25 3.56 -5.00
CA ASN A 38 -2.31 2.66 -5.68
C ASN A 38 -0.82 2.88 -5.32
N PHE A 39 -0.54 3.47 -4.15
CA PHE A 39 0.84 3.67 -3.69
C PHE A 39 1.40 2.39 -3.07
N CYS A 40 2.54 1.91 -3.58
CA CYS A 40 3.19 0.71 -3.09
C CYS A 40 4.13 1.00 -1.94
N PHE A 41 3.94 0.34 -0.80
CA PHE A 41 4.89 0.30 0.30
C PHE A 41 5.92 -0.81 0.09
N PHE A 42 7.20 -0.52 0.25
CA PHE A 42 8.30 -1.47 0.06
C PHE A 42 9.53 -1.16 0.92
N GLU A 43 9.55 -0.03 1.63
CA GLU A 43 10.63 0.41 2.51
C GLU A 43 10.06 1.23 3.68
N ASP A 44 10.70 1.18 4.84
CA ASP A 44 10.23 1.86 6.06
C ASP A 44 10.21 3.38 5.91
N GLN A 45 11.07 3.94 5.05
CA GLN A 45 11.15 5.38 4.77
C GLN A 45 9.81 5.96 4.30
N GLN A 46 8.95 5.16 3.66
CA GLN A 46 7.64 5.61 3.19
C GLN A 46 6.66 5.82 4.36
N VAL A 47 6.74 4.96 5.37
CA VAL A 47 5.99 5.12 6.62
C VAL A 47 6.57 6.29 7.40
N ASP A 48 7.89 6.39 7.52
CA ASP A 48 8.57 7.50 8.21
C ASP A 48 8.20 8.85 7.60
N TRP A 49 8.04 8.92 6.28
CA TRP A 49 7.56 10.13 5.60
C TRP A 49 6.14 10.52 6.03
N ILE A 50 5.21 9.56 6.14
CA ILE A 50 3.86 9.84 6.67
C ILE A 50 3.97 10.34 8.12
N LEU A 51 4.73 9.63 8.96
CA LEU A 51 4.94 9.98 10.37
C LEU A 51 5.66 11.31 10.58
N SER A 52 6.42 11.79 9.61
CA SER A 52 7.05 13.12 9.66
C SER A 52 6.01 14.25 9.76
N HIS A 53 4.75 13.98 9.40
CA HIS A 53 3.62 14.92 9.50
C HIS A 53 2.80 14.75 10.80
N SER A 54 3.30 13.96 11.77
CA SER A 54 2.61 13.61 13.02
C SER A 54 2.04 14.78 13.82
N SER A 55 2.65 15.96 13.73
CA SER A 55 2.20 17.17 14.43
C SER A 55 0.94 17.81 13.84
N THR A 56 0.56 17.47 12.61
CA THR A 56 -0.53 18.13 11.89
C THR A 56 -1.50 17.18 11.20
N LEU A 57 -1.09 15.94 10.90
CA LEU A 57 -1.91 15.00 10.14
C LEU A 57 -3.12 14.53 10.97
N GLU A 58 -4.32 14.80 10.46
CA GLU A 58 -5.61 14.47 11.08
C GLU A 58 -6.36 13.37 10.30
N GLU A 59 -6.11 13.24 9.00
CA GLU A 59 -6.77 12.27 8.11
C GLU A 59 -5.74 11.54 7.23
N LEU A 60 -5.83 10.21 7.17
CA LEU A 60 -5.01 9.35 6.32
C LEU A 60 -5.89 8.35 5.58
N HIS A 61 -5.85 8.39 4.24
CA HIS A 61 -6.62 7.52 3.35
C HIS A 61 -5.67 6.73 2.44
N LEU A 62 -5.78 5.40 2.47
CA LEU A 62 -4.95 4.45 1.72
C LEU A 62 -5.85 3.62 0.81
N ASP A 63 -5.96 4.05 -0.45
CA ASP A 63 -6.91 3.52 -1.42
C ASP A 63 -6.18 2.54 -2.36
N ASP A 64 -6.50 1.24 -2.28
CA ASP A 64 -5.81 0.17 -3.01
C ASP A 64 -4.26 0.24 -2.91
N CYS A 65 -3.73 0.63 -1.77
CA CYS A 65 -2.28 0.65 -1.52
C CYS A 65 -1.79 -0.76 -1.14
N PRO A 66 -0.85 -1.38 -1.90
CA PRO A 66 -0.26 -2.65 -1.51
C PRO A 66 1.08 -2.48 -0.77
N ILE A 67 1.49 -3.52 -0.05
CA ILE A 67 2.88 -3.77 0.34
C ILE A 67 3.51 -4.68 -0.72
N LEU A 68 4.59 -4.24 -1.35
CA LEU A 68 5.46 -5.10 -2.16
C LEU A 68 6.42 -5.86 -1.24
N PHE A 69 5.98 -7.01 -0.75
CA PHE A 69 6.78 -7.84 0.14
C PHE A 69 7.95 -8.53 -0.58
N ARG A 70 7.90 -8.62 -1.92
CA ARG A 70 8.95 -9.24 -2.73
C ARG A 70 9.09 -8.53 -4.08
N ALA A 71 10.32 -8.38 -4.55
CA ALA A 71 10.61 -7.94 -5.91
C ALA A 71 11.71 -8.78 -6.55
N ARG A 72 11.50 -9.18 -7.81
CA ARG A 72 12.47 -9.78 -8.72
C ARG A 72 12.79 -8.76 -9.81
N ILE A 73 14.06 -8.37 -9.90
CA ILE A 73 14.57 -7.42 -10.88
C ILE A 73 15.56 -8.16 -11.78
N LEU A 74 15.35 -8.11 -13.09
CA LEU A 74 16.29 -8.71 -14.04
C LEU A 74 17.69 -8.12 -13.83
N ASN A 75 18.72 -8.94 -14.00
CA ASN A 75 20.12 -8.50 -13.98
C ASN A 75 20.48 -7.74 -15.27
N ASP A 76 19.79 -6.63 -15.48
CA ASP A 76 19.91 -5.68 -16.59
C ASP A 76 20.10 -4.28 -15.98
N GLU A 77 21.11 -3.54 -16.44
CA GLU A 77 21.44 -2.21 -15.95
C GLU A 77 20.27 -1.21 -16.09
N ASP A 78 19.45 -1.32 -17.14
CA ASP A 78 18.30 -0.44 -17.35
C ASP A 78 17.19 -0.71 -16.32
N GLN A 79 16.97 -1.98 -15.96
CA GLN A 79 16.02 -2.37 -14.91
C GLN A 79 16.53 -1.95 -13.54
N LEU A 80 17.83 -2.17 -13.27
CA LEU A 80 18.47 -1.79 -12.02
C LEU A 80 18.49 -0.27 -11.81
N ALA A 81 18.65 0.53 -12.86
CA ALA A 81 18.61 2.00 -12.77
C ALA A 81 17.21 2.55 -12.42
N LYS A 82 16.15 1.81 -12.82
CA LYS A 82 14.75 2.16 -12.52
C LYS A 82 14.29 1.68 -11.16
N CYS A 83 14.94 0.66 -10.59
CA CYS A 83 14.64 0.15 -9.26
C CYS A 83 15.02 1.18 -8.18
N PRO A 84 14.13 1.46 -7.21
CA PRO A 84 14.44 2.36 -6.09
C PRO A 84 15.34 1.72 -5.03
N ILE A 85 15.45 0.39 -5.02
CA ILE A 85 16.22 -0.35 -4.02
C ILE A 85 17.69 -0.45 -4.46
N PRO A 86 18.66 -0.15 -3.58
CA PRO A 86 20.07 -0.33 -3.90
C PRO A 86 20.46 -1.82 -3.93
N ARG A 87 21.37 -2.20 -4.84
CA ARG A 87 21.85 -3.59 -4.98
C ARG A 87 22.39 -4.18 -3.68
N SER A 88 22.95 -3.36 -2.80
CA SER A 88 23.47 -3.79 -1.49
C SER A 88 22.41 -4.36 -0.55
N ARG A 89 21.12 -4.08 -0.80
CA ARG A 89 19.98 -4.64 -0.06
C ARG A 89 19.31 -5.80 -0.79
N MET A 90 19.79 -6.15 -1.99
CA MET A 90 19.27 -7.24 -2.79
C MET A 90 20.20 -8.45 -2.72
N LYS A 91 19.67 -9.61 -3.11
CA LYS A 91 20.44 -10.84 -3.30
C LYS A 91 20.38 -11.26 -4.76
N LEU A 92 21.54 -11.49 -5.36
CA LEU A 92 21.63 -12.04 -6.71
C LEU A 92 21.39 -13.55 -6.65
N TYR A 93 20.46 -14.05 -7.44
CA TYR A 93 20.23 -15.47 -7.64
C TYR A 93 20.47 -15.82 -9.09
N SER A 94 21.29 -16.84 -9.31
CA SER A 94 21.52 -17.47 -10.61
C SER A 94 20.62 -18.69 -10.74
N ASP A 95 19.85 -18.76 -11.81
CA ASP A 95 19.05 -19.93 -12.17
C ASP A 95 19.67 -20.54 -13.43
N GLU A 96 19.90 -21.85 -13.45
CA GLU A 96 20.46 -22.51 -14.63
C GLU A 96 19.53 -22.44 -15.86
N ARG A 97 18.23 -22.21 -15.66
CA ARG A 97 17.20 -22.16 -16.71
C ARG A 97 16.77 -20.74 -17.06
N TRP A 98 17.03 -19.75 -16.21
CA TRP A 98 16.58 -18.36 -16.39
C TRP A 98 17.75 -17.38 -16.24
N SER A 99 17.59 -16.16 -16.74
CA SER A 99 18.60 -15.11 -16.50
C SER A 99 18.74 -14.82 -15.00
N ASP A 100 19.96 -14.58 -14.56
CA ASP A 100 20.26 -14.04 -13.23
C ASP A 100 19.31 -12.89 -12.88
N ALA A 101 18.83 -12.88 -11.64
CA ALA A 101 17.94 -11.84 -11.17
C ALA A 101 18.24 -11.45 -9.72
N TRP A 102 18.11 -10.16 -9.46
CA TRP A 102 18.21 -9.59 -8.13
C TRP A 102 16.87 -9.70 -7.43
N HIS A 103 16.91 -10.19 -6.19
CA HIS A 103 15.73 -10.38 -5.37
C HIS A 103 15.80 -9.49 -4.13
N TYR A 104 14.69 -8.85 -3.84
CA TYR A 104 14.46 -8.06 -2.64
C TYR A 104 13.27 -8.61 -1.87
N HIS A 105 13.37 -8.56 -0.55
CA HIS A 105 12.28 -8.95 0.35
C HIS A 105 12.09 -7.84 1.39
N TYR A 106 10.88 -7.31 1.45
CA TYR A 106 10.47 -6.36 2.46
C TYR A 106 9.75 -7.11 3.59
N PRO A 107 10.30 -7.15 4.82
CA PRO A 107 9.77 -7.99 5.88
C PRO A 107 8.58 -7.38 6.63
N ARG A 108 8.31 -6.08 6.45
CA ARG A 108 7.24 -5.41 7.19
C ARG A 108 5.88 -5.75 6.59
N GLN A 109 4.89 -5.84 7.45
CA GLN A 109 3.50 -6.17 7.16
C GLN A 109 2.58 -5.00 7.56
N TRP A 110 1.32 -5.05 7.11
CA TRP A 110 0.32 -4.03 7.40
C TRP A 110 0.08 -3.87 8.90
N ASN A 111 0.09 -4.95 9.68
CA ASN A 111 0.05 -4.89 11.14
C ASN A 111 1.07 -3.90 11.74
N GLY A 112 2.29 -3.89 11.23
CA GLY A 112 3.37 -3.01 11.64
C GLY A 112 3.17 -1.58 11.15
N HIS A 113 2.60 -1.37 9.97
CA HIS A 113 2.19 -0.04 9.50
C HIS A 113 1.07 0.55 10.38
N PHE A 114 0.02 -0.22 10.66
CA PHE A 114 -1.09 0.21 11.52
C PHE A 114 -0.61 0.55 12.93
N ALA A 115 0.25 -0.28 13.53
CA ALA A 115 0.84 0.00 14.84
C ALA A 115 1.73 1.27 14.82
N SER A 116 2.43 1.52 13.71
CA SER A 116 3.21 2.76 13.53
C SER A 116 2.30 3.98 13.46
N PHE A 117 1.17 3.90 12.77
CA PHE A 117 0.19 4.99 12.70
C PHE A 117 -0.50 5.22 14.04
N GLU A 118 -0.86 4.15 14.75
CA GLU A 118 -1.51 4.20 16.07
C GLU A 118 -0.66 4.97 17.10
N THR A 119 0.65 4.71 17.09
CA THR A 119 1.60 5.28 18.05
C THR A 119 2.23 6.59 17.57
N GLY A 120 2.42 6.73 16.25
CA GLY A 120 3.17 7.82 15.63
C GLY A 120 2.33 8.99 15.12
N LEU A 121 1.00 8.87 15.03
CA LEU A 121 0.11 9.95 14.56
C LEU A 121 -0.87 10.39 15.67
N PRO A 122 -0.43 11.19 16.65
CA PRO A 122 -1.22 11.53 17.83
C PRO A 122 -2.45 12.39 17.53
N HIS A 123 -2.49 13.05 16.37
CA HIS A 123 -3.60 13.90 15.94
C HIS A 123 -4.53 13.21 14.92
N LEU A 124 -4.27 11.95 14.56
CA LEU A 124 -5.08 11.20 13.62
C LEU A 124 -6.49 11.00 14.20
N ARG A 125 -7.49 11.44 13.42
CA ARG A 125 -8.92 11.34 13.75
C ARG A 125 -9.69 10.50 12.75
N ARG A 126 -9.18 10.41 11.52
CA ARG A 126 -9.75 9.54 10.48
C ARG A 126 -8.66 8.73 9.83
N PHE A 127 -8.90 7.43 9.77
CA PHE A 127 -8.11 6.49 9.00
C PHE A 127 -9.04 5.72 8.07
N ALA A 128 -8.62 5.53 6.82
CA ALA A 128 -9.31 4.65 5.91
C ALA A 128 -8.28 3.88 5.08
N ILE A 129 -8.52 2.58 4.95
CA ILE A 129 -7.82 1.71 4.01
C ILE A 129 -8.87 0.85 3.31
N GLY A 130 -8.78 0.66 2.00
CA GLY A 130 -9.74 -0.18 1.28
C GLY A 130 -9.83 0.20 -0.19
N HIS A 131 -11.05 0.19 -0.73
CA HIS A 131 -11.30 0.37 -2.16
C HIS A 131 -12.37 1.41 -2.45
N ASN A 132 -12.12 2.24 -3.45
CA ASN A 132 -13.09 3.21 -3.95
C ASN A 132 -13.74 2.74 -5.25
N GLY A 133 -15.06 2.52 -5.26
CA GLY A 133 -15.78 2.06 -6.46
C GLY A 133 -15.71 3.00 -7.68
N ALA A 134 -15.16 4.21 -7.55
CA ALA A 134 -14.86 5.06 -8.71
C ALA A 134 -13.70 4.51 -9.58
N TRP A 135 -12.87 3.60 -9.05
CA TRP A 135 -11.92 2.83 -9.85
C TRP A 135 -12.63 1.98 -10.91
N ASP A 136 -13.82 1.46 -10.59
CA ASP A 136 -14.62 0.56 -11.43
C ASP A 136 -15.41 1.30 -12.52
N SER A 137 -15.12 2.57 -12.78
CA SER A 137 -15.84 3.32 -13.81
C SER A 137 -15.73 2.63 -15.17
N ASP A 138 -16.84 2.57 -15.92
CA ASP A 138 -16.91 1.98 -17.28
C ASP A 138 -15.86 2.53 -18.27
N SER A 139 -15.30 3.71 -17.97
CA SER A 139 -14.26 4.34 -18.78
C SER A 139 -12.89 3.68 -18.67
N GLY A 140 -12.64 2.85 -17.64
CA GLY A 140 -11.35 2.21 -17.37
C GLY A 140 -10.21 3.16 -16.96
N TYR A 141 -10.51 4.46 -16.80
CA TYR A 141 -9.52 5.49 -16.46
C TYR A 141 -9.95 6.37 -15.27
N GLY A 142 -11.01 5.98 -14.56
CA GLY A 142 -11.51 6.70 -13.40
C GLY A 142 -10.48 6.71 -12.28
N VAL A 143 -10.04 7.91 -11.90
CA VAL A 143 -9.35 8.13 -10.62
C VAL A 143 -10.36 8.64 -9.60
N PRO A 144 -10.35 8.14 -8.35
CA PRO A 144 -11.24 8.61 -7.27
C PRO A 144 -10.80 9.97 -6.70
N PHE A 145 -10.36 10.88 -7.57
CA PHE A 145 -9.98 12.24 -7.17
C PHE A 145 -11.19 12.97 -6.59
N GLU A 146 -11.01 13.63 -5.44
CA GLU A 146 -12.07 14.29 -4.65
C GLU A 146 -13.16 13.34 -4.11
N LYS A 147 -12.97 12.03 -4.20
CA LYS A 147 -13.87 10.99 -3.66
C LYS A 147 -13.26 10.24 -2.49
N GLU A 148 -12.29 10.83 -1.80
CA GLU A 148 -11.51 10.12 -0.77
C GLU A 148 -12.36 9.65 0.42
N LEU A 149 -13.53 10.28 0.62
CA LEU A 149 -14.52 9.92 1.64
C LEU A 149 -15.45 8.77 1.22
N ASP A 150 -15.51 8.44 -0.07
CA ASP A 150 -16.29 7.31 -0.59
C ASP A 150 -15.53 5.98 -0.49
N LEU A 151 -14.29 6.03 0.02
CA LEU A 151 -13.44 4.86 0.24
C LEU A 151 -14.12 3.89 1.20
N VAL A 152 -14.45 2.69 0.71
CA VAL A 152 -15.05 1.63 1.50
C VAL A 152 -13.95 0.95 2.31
N PRO A 153 -13.99 0.98 3.66
CA PRO A 153 -12.93 0.41 4.47
C PRO A 153 -12.85 -1.12 4.32
N ALA A 154 -11.72 -1.65 3.87
CA ALA A 154 -11.50 -3.08 3.66
C ALA A 154 -10.01 -3.44 3.69
N LEU A 155 -9.69 -4.66 4.13
CA LEU A 155 -8.38 -5.27 3.89
C LEU A 155 -8.44 -6.03 2.56
N MET A 156 -7.88 -5.43 1.52
CA MET A 156 -7.90 -6.00 0.17
C MET A 156 -7.07 -7.28 0.11
N HIS A 157 -7.50 -8.25 -0.69
CA HIS A 157 -6.71 -9.46 -0.98
C HIS A 157 -5.35 -9.11 -1.60
N ASP A 158 -5.31 -8.04 -2.41
CA ASP A 158 -4.11 -7.54 -3.08
C ASP A 158 -3.26 -6.61 -2.20
N ARG A 159 -3.53 -6.52 -0.90
CA ARG A 159 -2.74 -5.69 0.03
C ARG A 159 -1.29 -6.14 0.16
N TYR A 160 -0.97 -7.37 -0.25
CA TYR A 160 0.39 -7.85 -0.46
C TYR A 160 0.57 -8.24 -1.91
N MET A 161 1.55 -7.64 -2.58
CA MET A 161 1.88 -7.91 -3.98
C MET A 161 3.35 -8.27 -4.13
N ALA A 162 3.67 -8.98 -5.21
CA ALA A 162 5.05 -9.16 -5.65
C ALA A 162 5.31 -8.37 -6.94
N PHE A 163 6.57 -8.04 -7.21
CA PHE A 163 6.99 -7.42 -8.46
C PHE A 163 7.93 -8.36 -9.22
N ASP A 164 7.71 -8.54 -10.53
CA ASP A 164 8.63 -9.26 -11.42
C ASP A 164 8.92 -8.45 -12.69
N GLY A 165 10.14 -7.92 -12.79
CA GLY A 165 10.60 -7.14 -13.94
C GLY A 165 10.74 -7.93 -15.24
N GLY A 166 10.66 -9.28 -15.18
CA GLY A 166 10.63 -10.14 -16.36
C GLY A 166 9.24 -10.40 -16.93
N LEU A 167 8.18 -9.96 -16.26
CA LEU A 167 6.80 -10.12 -16.71
C LEU A 167 6.28 -8.85 -17.38
N GLY A 168 5.41 -9.04 -18.37
CA GLY A 168 4.68 -7.98 -19.05
C GLY A 168 3.34 -8.52 -19.57
N PRO A 169 2.31 -7.67 -19.75
CA PRO A 169 2.34 -6.21 -19.64
C PRO A 169 2.26 -5.65 -18.20
N SER A 170 1.91 -6.46 -17.19
CA SER A 170 1.90 -6.07 -15.78
C SER A 170 3.01 -6.79 -15.01
N GLN A 171 3.93 -6.03 -14.42
CA GLN A 171 4.99 -6.55 -13.53
C GLN A 171 4.48 -6.83 -12.13
N PHE A 172 3.32 -6.31 -11.76
CA PHE A 172 2.74 -6.45 -10.43
C PHE A 172 1.92 -7.74 -10.36
N LEU A 173 2.35 -8.63 -9.49
CA LEU A 173 1.73 -9.92 -9.25
C LEU A 173 0.79 -9.82 -8.06
N SER A 174 -0.47 -10.14 -8.33
CA SER A 174 -1.50 -10.28 -7.33
C SER A 174 -1.64 -11.76 -6.93
N PRO A 175 -1.92 -12.04 -5.64
CA PRO A 175 -2.28 -13.38 -5.19
C PRO A 175 -3.53 -13.92 -5.90
N ARG A 176 -4.47 -13.07 -6.35
CA ARG A 176 -5.69 -13.48 -7.07
C ARG A 176 -5.40 -14.20 -8.39
N TRP A 177 -4.35 -13.78 -9.09
CA TRP A 177 -4.00 -14.33 -10.40
C TRP A 177 -2.81 -15.28 -10.37
N ASN A 178 -2.14 -15.39 -9.22
CA ASN A 178 -0.86 -16.09 -9.12
C ASN A 178 -0.75 -16.93 -7.82
N ASP A 179 -1.80 -17.68 -7.53
CA ASP A 179 -1.97 -18.53 -6.34
C ASP A 179 -0.94 -19.68 -6.26
N GLY A 180 -0.42 -20.14 -7.41
CA GLY A 180 0.43 -21.35 -7.46
C GLY A 180 1.95 -21.16 -7.42
N ALA A 181 2.48 -19.94 -7.63
CA ALA A 181 3.92 -19.75 -7.86
C ALA A 181 4.69 -19.12 -6.68
N GLN A 182 3.98 -18.58 -5.68
CA GLN A 182 4.57 -17.72 -4.67
C GLN A 182 3.97 -17.98 -3.29
N GLU A 183 4.81 -18.10 -2.26
CA GLU A 183 4.35 -18.08 -0.86
C GLU A 183 3.96 -16.64 -0.49
N TRP A 184 2.66 -16.39 -0.35
CA TRP A 184 2.08 -15.11 0.04
C TRP A 184 2.01 -14.95 1.57
N PRO A 185 2.16 -13.73 2.13
CA PRO A 185 2.09 -13.51 3.58
C PRO A 185 0.76 -13.99 4.20
N GLN A 186 0.84 -14.99 5.09
CA GLN A 186 -0.30 -15.52 5.85
C GLN A 186 -0.49 -14.73 7.15
N CYS A 187 -1.06 -13.52 7.06
CA CYS A 187 -1.12 -12.58 8.18
C CYS A 187 -2.46 -11.83 8.33
N ASP A 188 -3.53 -12.34 7.72
CA ASP A 188 -4.86 -11.71 7.70
C ASP A 188 -5.36 -11.35 9.11
N ASP A 189 -5.33 -12.30 10.04
CA ASP A 189 -5.80 -12.07 11.41
C ASP A 189 -4.95 -11.03 12.14
N THR A 190 -3.63 -11.04 11.95
CA THR A 190 -2.76 -10.09 12.65
C THR A 190 -2.91 -8.67 12.08
N ASP A 191 -3.05 -8.53 10.76
CA ASP A 191 -3.34 -7.25 10.12
C ASP A 191 -4.69 -6.70 10.59
N ARG A 192 -5.70 -7.57 10.66
CA ARG A 192 -7.05 -7.27 11.12
C ARG A 192 -7.08 -6.76 12.56
N GLU A 193 -6.42 -7.45 13.48
CA GLU A 193 -6.38 -7.04 14.89
C GLU A 193 -5.63 -5.71 15.07
N ALA A 194 -4.54 -5.49 14.33
CA ALA A 194 -3.82 -4.22 14.37
C ALA A 194 -4.66 -3.06 13.78
N LEU A 195 -5.43 -3.30 12.73
CA LEU A 195 -6.34 -2.31 12.16
C LEU A 195 -7.47 -1.96 13.15
N LYS A 196 -8.07 -2.96 13.82
CA LYS A 196 -9.04 -2.73 14.90
C LYS A 196 -8.46 -1.88 16.03
N ALA A 197 -7.23 -2.18 16.45
CA ALA A 197 -6.54 -1.42 17.50
C ALA A 197 -6.37 0.05 17.10
N LEU A 198 -5.97 0.32 15.84
CA LEU A 198 -5.89 1.67 15.29
C LEU A 198 -7.25 2.38 15.32
N TYR A 199 -8.32 1.75 14.84
CA TYR A 199 -9.67 2.34 14.87
C TYR A 199 -10.17 2.63 16.29
N TRP A 200 -9.94 1.70 17.22
CA TRP A 200 -10.25 1.88 18.62
C TRP A 200 -9.51 3.08 19.22
N LYS A 201 -8.21 3.20 18.93
CA LYS A 201 -7.36 4.30 19.42
C LYS A 201 -7.89 5.67 18.98
N ILE A 202 -8.26 5.80 17.71
CA ILE A 202 -8.77 7.07 17.15
C ILE A 202 -10.27 7.28 17.39
N LYS A 203 -10.94 6.31 18.05
CA LYS A 203 -12.38 6.30 18.34
C LYS A 203 -13.25 6.43 17.08
N GLN A 204 -12.77 5.89 15.97
CA GLN A 204 -13.52 5.86 14.72
C GLN A 204 -14.45 4.65 14.74
N GLN A 205 -15.75 4.90 14.55
CA GLN A 205 -16.70 3.83 14.27
C GLN A 205 -16.62 3.48 12.79
N VAL A 206 -16.39 2.22 12.50
CA VAL A 206 -16.42 1.66 11.15
C VAL A 206 -17.42 0.52 11.20
N ASP A 207 -18.37 0.50 10.27
CA ASP A 207 -19.23 -0.65 10.09
C ASP A 207 -18.39 -1.75 9.44
N TYR A 208 -18.25 -2.88 10.13
CA TYR A 208 -17.43 -4.00 9.69
C TYR A 208 -18.25 -5.10 8.98
N GLY A 209 -19.53 -4.84 8.66
CA GLY A 209 -20.48 -5.80 8.06
C GLY A 209 -20.03 -6.40 6.73
N GLU A 210 -20.85 -7.30 6.15
CA GLU A 210 -20.56 -8.02 4.89
C GLU A 210 -20.19 -7.09 3.72
N PHE A 211 -18.89 -6.87 3.55
CA PHE A 211 -18.32 -6.10 2.44
C PHE A 211 -18.34 -6.93 1.16
N THR A 212 -19.26 -6.59 0.27
CA THR A 212 -19.19 -6.95 -1.16
C THR A 212 -18.79 -5.69 -1.91
N VAL A 213 -17.58 -5.65 -2.45
CA VAL A 213 -17.10 -4.53 -3.29
C VAL A 213 -16.91 -5.06 -4.71
N GLY A 214 -17.99 -5.14 -5.47
CA GLY A 214 -17.94 -5.57 -6.88
C GLY A 214 -17.27 -6.92 -7.11
N ASP A 215 -16.45 -7.03 -8.16
CA ASP A 215 -15.64 -8.21 -8.50
C ASP A 215 -14.39 -8.37 -7.58
N HIS A 216 -14.23 -7.51 -6.57
CA HIS A 216 -13.09 -7.57 -5.66
C HIS A 216 -13.38 -8.49 -4.46
N GLU A 217 -12.70 -9.63 -4.41
CA GLU A 217 -12.70 -10.51 -3.24
C GLU A 217 -12.04 -9.84 -2.02
N VAL A 218 -12.84 -9.66 -0.95
CA VAL A 218 -12.41 -9.17 0.36
C VAL A 218 -12.03 -10.38 1.22
N VAL A 219 -10.86 -10.36 1.85
CA VAL A 219 -10.44 -11.45 2.75
C VAL A 219 -11.08 -11.22 4.11
N ASP A 220 -12.29 -11.76 4.23
CA ASP A 220 -13.06 -12.04 5.43
C ASP A 220 -13.31 -10.86 6.40
N LEU A 221 -14.42 -10.94 7.10
CA LEU A 221 -15.06 -9.81 7.76
C LEU A 221 -14.71 -9.81 9.23
N VAL A 222 -14.45 -8.64 9.78
CA VAL A 222 -14.35 -8.48 11.23
C VAL A 222 -15.76 -8.63 11.79
N GLU A 223 -16.12 -9.80 12.34
CA GLU A 223 -17.35 -9.88 13.13
C GLU A 223 -17.26 -8.93 14.35
N PRO A 224 -18.29 -8.11 14.60
CA PRO A 224 -18.53 -7.56 15.92
C PRO A 224 -19.34 -8.60 16.71
N HIS A 225 -18.78 -9.13 17.79
CA HIS A 225 -19.59 -9.85 18.78
C HIS A 225 -20.07 -8.87 19.88
N PRO A 226 -21.25 -9.16 20.47
CA PRO A 226 -22.16 -8.19 21.10
C PRO A 226 -21.66 -7.51 22.37
#